data_AF-A0A9N7KQI5-F1
#
_entry.id   AF-A0A9N7KQI5-F1
#
_cell.length_a   1.000
_cell.length_b   1.000
_cell.length_c   1.000
_cell.angle_alpha   90.00
_cell.angle_beta   90.00
_cell.angle_gamma   90.00
#
_symmetry.space_group_name_H-M   'P 1'
#
loop_
_entity.id
_entity.type
_entity.pdbx_description
1 polymer ?
#
loop_
_entity_poly.entity_id
_entity_poly.type
_entity_poly.pdbx_seq_one_letter_code
_entity_poly.pdbx_strand_id
1 'polypeptide(L)'
;MAKPGGTVSEAEWDAFVQTSVAPRFPDGFTVWPASGQWRGANGKVVSEATRVLSLMHAPNERSEAAARAIASEYKTSFQQEAVLRVRSYACMSL
;
A
#
# COMPACT_ATOMS: atom_id res chain seq x y z
N MET A 1 4.20 -4.37 -7.12
CA MET A 1 5.08 -5.28 -6.36
C MET A 1 6.43 -5.47 -7.04
N ALA A 2 6.71 -4.82 -8.18
CA ALA A 2 8.07 -4.76 -8.70
C ALA A 2 9.00 -4.01 -7.73
N LYS A 3 10.30 -4.26 -7.84
CA LYS A 3 11.39 -3.47 -7.24
C LYS A 3 12.66 -3.69 -8.07
N PRO A 4 13.71 -2.88 -7.93
CA PRO A 4 14.98 -3.16 -8.60
C PRO A 4 15.49 -4.56 -8.25
N GLY A 5 15.84 -5.33 -9.28
CA GLY A 5 16.30 -6.71 -9.11
C GLY A 5 15.19 -7.77 -8.93
N GLY A 6 13.90 -7.41 -9.04
CA GLY A 6 12.83 -8.41 -9.10
C GLY A 6 11.48 -7.91 -8.59
N THR A 7 10.87 -8.69 -7.70
CA THR A 7 9.59 -8.37 -7.04
C THR A 7 9.75 -8.41 -5.53
N VAL A 8 8.94 -7.63 -4.82
CA VAL A 8 8.79 -7.71 -3.38
C VAL A 8 8.28 -9.11 -3.05
N SER A 9 9.08 -9.87 -2.32
CA SER A 9 8.71 -11.23 -1.88
C SER A 9 7.63 -11.18 -0.80
N GLU A 10 6.98 -12.32 -0.56
CA GLU A 10 5.97 -12.43 0.50
C GLU A 10 6.55 -12.14 1.88
N ALA A 11 7.74 -12.66 2.20
CA ALA A 11 8.40 -12.41 3.47
C ALA A 11 8.75 -10.92 3.67
N GLU A 12 9.21 -10.23 2.62
CA GLU A 12 9.48 -8.78 2.68
C GLU A 12 8.21 -7.97 2.86
N TRP A 13 7.14 -8.36 2.17
CA TRP A 13 5.84 -7.75 2.33
C TRP A 13 5.30 -7.92 3.76
N ASP A 14 5.35 -9.14 4.30
CA ASP A 14 4.89 -9.44 5.64
C ASP A 14 5.68 -8.66 6.69
N ALA A 15 7.01 -8.58 6.53
CA ALA A 15 7.85 -7.76 7.38
C ALA A 15 7.48 -6.27 7.31
N PHE A 16 7.21 -5.74 6.11
CA PHE A 16 6.73 -4.37 5.94
C PHE A 16 5.38 -4.14 6.64
N VAL A 17 4.44 -5.07 6.51
CA VAL A 17 3.14 -4.98 7.19
C VAL A 17 3.32 -4.94 8.71
N GLN A 18 4.12 -5.84 9.28
CA GLN A 18 4.34 -5.93 10.72
C GLN A 18 5.05 -4.70 11.30
N THR A 19 5.96 -4.10 10.54
CA THR A 19 6.81 -3.00 11.03
C THR A 19 6.26 -1.61 10.72
N SER A 20 5.59 -1.43 9.57
CA SER A 20 5.11 -0.14 9.10
C SER A 20 3.60 0.03 9.25
N VAL A 21 2.81 -1.02 8.99
CA VAL A 21 1.34 -0.91 8.92
C VAL A 21 0.69 -1.18 10.27
N ALA A 22 0.96 -2.35 10.86
CA ALA A 22 0.28 -2.80 12.08
C ALA A 22 0.42 -1.84 13.28
N PRO A 23 1.60 -1.23 13.56
CA PRO A 23 1.73 -0.27 14.67
C PRO A 23 0.92 1.02 14.47
N ARG A 24 0.58 1.35 13.21
CA ARG A 24 -0.15 2.58 12.86
C ARG A 24 -1.66 2.38 12.81
N PHE A 25 -2.12 1.16 12.56
CA PHE A 25 -3.53 0.77 12.49
C PHE A 25 -3.79 -0.46 13.37
N PRO A 26 -3.70 -0.31 14.71
CA PRO A 26 -3.82 -1.43 15.64
C PRO A 26 -5.23 -2.03 15.68
N ASP A 27 -6.26 -1.24 15.33
CA ASP A 27 -7.65 -1.70 15.29
C ASP A 27 -7.91 -2.67 14.12
N GLY A 28 -6.98 -2.77 13.17
CA GLY A 28 -7.02 -3.70 12.06
C GLY A 28 -6.99 -3.04 10.69
N PHE A 29 -6.75 -3.89 9.70
CA PHE A 29 -6.72 -3.55 8.29
C PHE A 29 -6.90 -4.83 7.47
N THR A 30 -7.15 -4.70 6.17
CA THR A 30 -7.28 -5.85 5.28
C THR A 30 -6.28 -5.74 4.14
N VAL A 31 -5.65 -6.86 3.78
CA VAL A 31 -4.75 -6.95 2.62
C VAL A 31 -5.19 -8.08 1.72
N TRP A 32 -5.16 -7.86 0.40
CA TRP A 32 -5.38 -8.92 -0.58
C TRP A 32 -4.48 -8.78 -1.81
N PRO A 33 -4.14 -9.90 -2.48
CA PRO A 33 -3.46 -9.85 -3.77
C PRO A 33 -4.40 -9.32 -4.85
N ALA A 34 -3.84 -8.58 -5.80
CA ALA A 34 -4.52 -8.08 -6.98
C ALA A 34 -3.56 -8.08 -8.18
N SER A 35 -4.11 -7.85 -9.36
CA SER A 35 -3.32 -7.59 -10.57
C SER A 35 -3.70 -6.22 -11.11
N GLY A 36 -2.70 -5.37 -11.27
CA GLY A 36 -2.85 -4.05 -11.87
C GLY A 36 -2.34 -4.06 -13.30
N GLN A 37 -2.96 -3.24 -14.15
CA GLN A 37 -2.40 -2.87 -15.43
C GLN A 37 -2.22 -1.36 -15.48
N TRP A 38 -1.04 -0.92 -15.89
CA TRP A 38 -0.78 0.50 -16.07
C TRP A 38 0.06 0.74 -17.30
N ARG A 39 -0.03 1.97 -17.79
CA ARG A 39 0.80 2.45 -18.89
C ARG A 39 2.07 3.05 -18.29
N GLY A 40 3.21 2.41 -18.52
CA GLY A 40 4.51 2.95 -18.15
C GLY A 40 4.84 4.22 -18.94
N ALA A 41 5.84 4.98 -18.50
CA ALA A 41 6.26 6.22 -19.17
C ALA A 41 6.67 6.01 -20.64
N ASN A 42 7.09 4.81 -21.01
CA ASN A 42 7.40 4.40 -22.39
C ASN A 42 6.15 4.05 -23.23
N GLY A 43 4.94 4.26 -22.72
CA GLY A 43 3.67 3.99 -23.40
C GLY A 43 3.24 2.52 -23.39
N LYS A 44 4.05 1.59 -22.88
CA LYS A 44 3.71 0.15 -22.81
C LYS A 44 2.77 -0.12 -21.65
N VAL A 45 1.77 -0.98 -21.89
CA VAL A 45 0.94 -1.53 -20.81
C VAL A 45 1.72 -2.65 -20.13
N VAL A 46 1.92 -2.53 -18.83
CA VAL A 46 2.56 -3.53 -17.99
C VAL A 46 1.51 -4.07 -17.04
N SER A 47 1.44 -5.40 -16.95
CA SER A 47 0.65 -6.09 -15.94
C SER A 47 1.57 -6.47 -14.78
N GLU A 48 1.23 -6.06 -13.56
CA GLU A 48 2.01 -6.45 -12.39
C GLU A 48 1.16 -6.92 -11.23
N ALA A 49 1.77 -7.82 -10.46
CA ALA A 49 1.26 -8.20 -9.15
C ALA A 49 1.19 -6.98 -8.23
N THR A 50 0.08 -6.88 -7.52
CA THR A 50 -0.26 -5.79 -6.61
C THR A 50 -0.74 -6.36 -5.28
N ARG A 51 -0.49 -5.64 -4.18
CA ARG A 51 -1.18 -5.86 -2.91
C ARG A 51 -2.02 -4.63 -2.64
N VAL A 52 -3.29 -4.83 -2.33
CA VAL A 52 -4.18 -3.75 -1.92
C VAL A 52 -4.26 -3.78 -0.40
N LEU A 53 -3.97 -2.64 0.22
CA LEU A 53 -4.11 -2.40 1.65
C LEU A 53 -5.34 -1.51 1.88
N SER A 54 -6.36 -2.05 2.55
CA SER A 54 -7.56 -1.32 2.96
C SER A 54 -7.45 -0.92 4.42
N LEU A 55 -7.55 0.39 4.65
CA LEU A 55 -7.47 1.01 5.96
C LEU A 55 -8.80 1.69 6.24
N MET A 56 -9.47 1.29 7.33
CA MET A 56 -10.67 1.95 7.82
C MET A 56 -10.30 2.77 9.05
N HIS A 57 -10.55 4.08 9.01
CA HIS A 57 -10.14 4.98 10.09
C HIS A 57 -11.04 6.22 10.17
N ALA A 58 -11.08 6.85 11.34
CA ALA A 58 -11.76 8.12 11.51
C ALA A 58 -11.15 9.22 10.60
N PRO A 59 -11.94 10.20 10.14
CA PRO A 59 -11.49 11.23 9.21
C PRO A 59 -10.67 12.33 9.91
N ASN A 60 -9.55 11.94 10.51
CA ASN A 60 -8.65 12.83 11.25
C ASN A 60 -7.25 12.87 10.62
N GLU A 61 -6.51 13.96 10.90
CA GLU A 61 -5.18 14.17 10.33
C GLU A 61 -4.15 13.13 10.80
N ARG A 62 -4.31 12.55 12.00
CA ARG A 62 -3.39 11.53 12.51
C ARG A 62 -3.42 10.28 11.63
N SER A 63 -4.61 9.77 11.31
CA SER A 63 -4.77 8.59 10.47
C SER A 63 -4.38 8.86 9.02
N GLU A 64 -4.70 10.06 8.50
CA GLU A 64 -4.28 10.47 7.16
C GLU A 64 -2.75 10.58 7.04
N ALA A 65 -2.09 11.17 8.05
CA ALA A 65 -0.64 11.23 8.11
C ALA A 65 -0.01 9.84 8.21
N ALA A 66 -0.60 8.93 8.99
CA ALA A 66 -0.16 7.55 9.08
C ALA A 66 -0.25 6.81 7.73
N ALA A 67 -1.37 6.95 7.01
CA ALA A 67 -1.53 6.36 5.67
C ALA A 67 -0.52 6.93 4.66
N ARG A 68 -0.25 8.24 4.70
CA ARG A 68 0.79 8.87 3.86
C ARG A 68 2.20 8.37 4.23
N ALA A 69 2.49 8.19 5.51
CA ALA A 69 3.77 7.68 5.98
C ALA A 69 4.02 6.25 5.48
N ILE A 70 3.02 5.36 5.58
CA ILE A 70 3.10 3.99 5.03
C ILE A 70 3.41 4.01 3.53
N ALA A 71 2.69 4.83 2.76
CA ALA A 71 2.93 4.94 1.32
C ALA A 71 4.35 5.46 1.01
N SER A 72 4.84 6.45 1.78
CA SER A 72 6.19 6.98 1.62
C SER A 72 7.27 5.96 1.99
N GLU A 73 7.09 5.24 3.10
CA GLU A 73 7.99 4.18 3.53
C GLU A 73 8.05 3.04 2.50
N TYR A 74 6.90 2.60 1.99
CA TYR A 74 6.86 1.59 0.92
C TYR A 74 7.64 2.03 -0.31
N LYS A 75 7.46 3.29 -0.74
CA LYS A 75 8.22 3.86 -1.86
C LYS A 75 9.73 3.82 -1.63
N THR A 76 10.18 4.21 -0.44
CA THR A 76 11.60 4.23 -0.10
C THR A 76 12.17 2.82 0.03
N SER A 77 11.52 1.93 0.78
CA SER A 77 11.98 0.57 1.06
C SER A 77 12.07 -0.31 -0.18
N PHE A 78 11.14 -0.15 -1.13
CA PHE A 78 11.07 -0.98 -2.34
C PHE A 78 11.36 -0.20 -3.63
N GLN A 79 11.83 1.04 -3.50
CA GLN A 79 12.23 1.92 -4.60
C GLN A 79 11.13 2.03 -5.67
N GLN A 80 9.91 2.35 -5.22
CA GLN A 80 8.75 2.54 -6.09
C GLN A 80 8.56 4.02 -6.44
N GLU A 81 8.25 4.28 -7.70
CA GLU A 81 7.98 5.65 -8.17
C GLU A 81 6.70 6.23 -7.55
N ALA A 82 5.67 5.40 -7.38
CA ALA A 82 4.38 5.81 -6.88
C ALA A 82 3.64 4.68 -6.14
N VAL A 83 2.70 5.09 -5.29
CA VAL A 83 1.69 4.23 -4.67
C VAL A 83 0.34 4.86 -4.95
N LEU A 84 -0.56 4.11 -5.58
CA LEU A 84 -1.94 4.56 -5.78
C LEU A 84 -2.66 4.63 -4.44
N ARG A 85 -3.33 5.75 -4.16
CA ARG A 85 -4.17 5.93 -2.99
C ARG A 85 -5.53 6.47 -3.40
N VAL A 86 -6.59 5.82 -2.94
CA VAL A 86 -7.98 6.26 -3.11
C VAL A 86 -8.57 6.44 -1.72
N ARG A 87 -9.35 7.51 -1.55
CA ARG A 87 -10.06 7.80 -0.30
C ARG A 87 -11.54 7.94 -0.60
N SER A 88 -12.36 7.35 0.26
CA SER A 88 -13.82 7.51 0.25
C SER A 88 -14.32 7.61 1.69
N TYR A 89 -15.50 8.21 1.87
CA TYR A 89 -16.20 8.19 3.15
C TYR A 89 -17.14 6.98 3.19
N ALA A 90 -17.18 6.29 4.32
CA ALA A 90 -18.06 5.15 4.55
C ALA A 90 -18.62 5.19 5.98
N CYS A 91 -19.78 4.58 6.18
CA CYS A 91 -20.30 4.33 7.53
C CYS A 91 -19.63 3.09 8.11
N MET A 92 -19.10 3.22 9.32
CA MET A 92 -18.52 2.13 10.09
C MET A 92 -19.48 1.77 11.22
N SER A 93 -19.87 0.50 11.29
CA SER A 93 -20.49 -0.09 12.48
C SER A 93 -19.59 -1.26 12.88
N LEU A 94 -19.09 -1.22 14.11
CA LEU A 94 -18.37 -2.34 14.74
C LEU A 94 -19.35 -3.14 15.61
#